data_AF-A0A7X7GVR2-F1
#
_entry.id   AF-A0A7X7GVR2-F1
#
_cell.length_a   1.000
_cell.length_b   1.000
_cell.length_c   1.000
_cell.angle_alpha   90.00
_cell.angle_beta   90.00
_cell.angle_gamma   90.00
#
_symmetry.space_group_name_H-M   'P 1'
#
loop_
_entity.id
_entity.type
_entity.pdbx_description
1 polymer ?
#
loop_
_entity_poly.entity_id
_entity_poly.type
_entity_poly.pdbx_seq_one_letter_code
_entity_poly.pdbx_strand_id
1 'polypeptide(L)'
;MSESETLIVVVTGMSGAGRSTVVHALEDLGFFCVDNLPAPVVDATLEALERSGVRRIALGIDARVRSYLGEATRVLERLAEDPSKQLAVLFLD
;
A
#
# COMPACT_ATOMS: atom_id res chain seq x y z
N MET A 1 -21.83 5.94 -13.70
CA MET A 1 -20.46 6.37 -13.41
C MET A 1 -19.71 5.10 -13.03
N SER A 2 -18.74 4.67 -13.83
CA SER A 2 -17.86 3.57 -13.41
C SER A 2 -17.08 4.11 -12.22
N GLU A 3 -17.37 3.61 -11.01
CA GLU A 3 -16.40 3.71 -9.91
C GLU A 3 -15.13 3.07 -10.44
N SER A 4 -14.11 3.87 -10.72
CA SER A 4 -12.82 3.31 -11.10
C SER A 4 -12.28 2.61 -9.87
N GLU A 5 -12.00 1.33 -9.99
CA GLU A 5 -11.43 0.51 -8.92
C GLU A 5 -10.00 1.00 -8.63
N THR A 6 -9.65 1.18 -7.35
CA THR A 6 -8.28 1.55 -6.95
C THR A 6 -7.48 0.27 -6.67
N LEU A 7 -6.40 0.06 -7.42
CA LEU A 7 -5.46 -1.03 -7.22
C LEU A 7 -4.44 -0.65 -6.16
N ILE A 8 -4.36 -1.43 -5.08
CA ILE A 8 -3.43 -1.20 -3.97
C ILE A 8 -2.56 -2.43 -3.80
N VAL A 9 -1.24 -2.23 -3.89
CA VAL A 9 -0.24 -3.27 -3.61
C VAL A 9 0.51 -2.89 -2.34
N VAL A 10 0.32 -3.65 -1.27
CA VAL A 10 1.13 -3.49 -0.07
C VAL A 10 2.38 -4.34 -0.20
N VAL A 11 3.55 -3.70 -0.20
CA VAL A 11 4.85 -4.36 -0.30
C VAL A 11 5.50 -4.41 1.07
N THR A 12 5.74 -5.62 1.56
CA THR A 12 6.41 -5.88 2.84
C THR A 12 7.39 -7.05 2.70
N GLY A 13 8.23 -7.27 3.70
CA GLY A 13 9.24 -8.33 3.65
C GLY A 13 10.39 -8.08 4.61
N MET A 14 11.30 -9.05 4.68
CA MET A 14 12.49 -8.94 5.52
C MET A 14 13.48 -7.90 4.98
N SER A 15 14.32 -7.37 5.87
CA SER A 15 15.40 -6.47 5.44
C SER A 15 16.33 -7.20 4.48
N GLY A 16 16.57 -6.60 3.31
CA GLY A 16 17.40 -7.21 2.27
C GLY A 16 16.65 -8.08 1.26
N ALA A 17 15.36 -8.38 1.45
CA ALA A 17 14.57 -9.23 0.55
C ALA A 17 14.22 -8.60 -0.82
N GLY A 18 14.87 -7.50 -1.20
CA GLY A 18 14.66 -6.87 -2.50
C GLY A 18 13.45 -5.92 -2.60
N ARG A 19 12.95 -5.38 -1.47
CA ARG A 19 11.80 -4.44 -1.46
C ARG A 19 11.99 -3.27 -2.42
N SER A 20 13.17 -2.66 -2.44
CA SER A 20 13.45 -1.53 -3.35
C SER A 20 13.36 -1.93 -4.82
N THR A 21 13.78 -3.15 -5.19
CA THR A 21 13.66 -3.67 -6.56
C THR A 21 12.19 -3.80 -6.97
N VAL A 22 11.35 -4.34 -6.08
CA VAL A 22 9.91 -4.47 -6.33
C VAL A 22 9.23 -3.11 -6.44
N VAL A 23 9.60 -2.15 -5.58
CA VAL A 23 9.08 -0.79 -5.65
C VAL A 23 9.38 -0.16 -7.01
N HIS A 24 10.65 -0.20 -7.47
CA HIS A 24 10.99 0.33 -8.80
C HIS A 24 10.23 -0.38 -9.93
N ALA A 25 10.08 -1.71 -9.85
CA ALA A 25 9.31 -2.45 -10.84
C ALA A 25 7.82 -2.03 -10.86
N LEU A 26 7.24 -1.70 -9.70
CA LEU A 26 5.87 -1.18 -9.61
C LEU A 26 5.78 0.24 -10.18
N GLU A 27 6.78 1.10 -9.94
CA GLU A 27 6.86 2.43 -10.57
C GLU A 27 6.87 2.32 -12.10
N ASP A 28 7.70 1.42 -12.65
CA ASP A 28 7.76 1.13 -14.09
C ASP A 28 6.41 0.62 -14.65
N LEU A 29 5.62 -0.09 -13.82
CA LEU A 29 4.27 -0.54 -14.12
C LEU A 29 3.17 0.51 -13.87
N GLY A 30 3.57 1.76 -13.61
CA GLY A 30 2.68 2.91 -13.44
C GLY A 30 2.01 3.00 -12.07
N PHE A 31 2.57 2.38 -11.03
CA PHE A 31 2.11 2.58 -9.66
C PHE A 31 2.73 3.83 -9.05
N PHE A 32 1.92 4.59 -8.31
CA PHE A 32 2.41 5.60 -7.40
C PHE A 32 2.92 4.89 -6.13
N CYS A 33 4.23 4.93 -5.91
CA CYS A 33 4.86 4.20 -4.82
C CYS A 33 5.13 5.11 -3.63
N VAL A 34 4.65 4.71 -2.45
CA VAL A 34 4.94 5.37 -1.17
C VAL A 34 5.63 4.35 -0.28
N ASP A 35 6.86 4.65 0.14
CA ASP A 35 7.65 3.74 0.96
C ASP A 35 7.84 4.26 2.39
N ASN A 36 8.07 3.34 3.34
CA ASN A 36 8.26 3.60 4.77
C ASN A 36 7.11 4.40 5.41
N LEU A 37 5.87 4.12 5.00
CA LEU A 37 4.69 4.81 5.50
C LEU A 37 4.26 4.23 6.87
N PRO A 38 4.15 5.05 7.93
CA PRO A 38 3.56 4.60 9.19
C PRO A 38 2.10 4.20 8.98
N ALA A 39 1.67 3.09 9.61
CA ALA A 39 0.28 2.62 9.53
C ALA A 39 -0.79 3.69 9.83
N PRO A 40 -0.63 4.59 10.83
CA PRO A 40 -1.70 5.56 11.15
C PRO A 40 -1.95 6.64 10.10
N VAL A 41 -1.06 6.82 9.11
CA VAL A 41 -1.24 7.83 8.03
C VAL A 41 -1.61 7.23 6.68
N VAL A 42 -1.82 5.91 6.61
CA VAL A 42 -2.13 5.21 5.35
C VAL A 42 -3.44 5.72 4.75
N ASP A 43 -4.51 5.78 5.54
CA ASP A 43 -5.84 6.16 5.03
C ASP A 43 -5.85 7.59 4.46
N ALA A 44 -5.26 8.54 5.20
CA ALA A 44 -5.17 9.93 4.76
C ALA A 44 -4.33 10.08 3.47
N THR A 45 -3.29 9.26 3.32
CA THR A 45 -2.46 9.23 2.11
C THR A 45 -3.25 8.67 0.92
N LEU A 46 -3.96 7.57 1.12
CA LEU A 46 -4.80 6.96 0.09
C LEU A 46 -5.90 7.92 -0.37
N GLU A 47 -6.61 8.55 0.55
CA GLU A 47 -7.67 9.51 0.22
C GLU A 47 -7.12 10.68 -0.62
N ALA A 48 -5.96 11.22 -0.25
CA ALA A 48 -5.32 12.30 -1.00
C ALA A 48 -4.92 11.86 -2.42
N LEU A 49 -4.37 10.66 -2.56
CA LEU A 49 -3.98 10.09 -3.86
C LEU A 49 -5.20 9.83 -4.75
N GLU A 50 -6.24 9.20 -4.21
CA GLU A 50 -7.48 8.93 -4.94
C GLU A 50 -8.14 10.23 -5.42
N ARG A 51 -8.17 11.27 -4.57
CA ARG A 51 -8.67 12.61 -4.94
C ARG A 51 -7.86 13.29 -6.04
N SER A 52 -6.57 12.95 -6.16
CA SER A 52 -5.70 13.42 -7.25
C SER A 52 -5.83 12.58 -8.54
N GLY A 53 -6.70 11.57 -8.54
CA GLY A 53 -6.93 10.68 -9.68
C GLY A 53 -5.96 9.51 -9.78
N VAL A 54 -5.12 9.28 -8.77
CA VAL A 54 -4.21 8.13 -8.70
C VAL A 54 -5.01 6.89 -8.34
N ARG A 55 -4.93 5.86 -9.19
CA ARG A 55 -5.69 4.60 -9.04
C ARG A 55 -4.83 3.35 -8.92
N ARG A 56 -3.51 3.47 -9.05
CA ARG A 56 -2.55 2.37 -8.91
C ARG A 56 -1.53 2.81 -7.85
N ILE A 57 -1.60 2.22 -6.67
CA ILE A 57 -0.84 2.67 -5.50
C ILE A 57 -0.05 1.48 -4.94
N ALA A 58 1.25 1.66 -4.71
CA ALA A 58 2.05 0.71 -3.97
C ALA A 58 2.44 1.32 -2.62
N LEU A 59 2.22 0.59 -1.54
CA LEU A 59 2.46 1.03 -0.17
C LEU A 59 3.48 0.13 0.52
N GLY A 60 4.60 0.71 0.94
CA GLY A 60 5.50 0.12 1.90
C GLY A 60 5.09 0.52 3.32
N ILE A 61 4.34 -0.32 4.02
CA ILE A 61 3.95 -0.05 5.43
C ILE A 61 5.15 -0.38 6.34
N ASP A 62 5.60 0.58 7.13
CA ASP A 62 6.70 0.38 8.07
C ASP A 62 6.22 -0.39 9.32
N ALA A 63 6.41 -1.70 9.29
CA ALA A 63 6.10 -2.62 10.38
C ALA A 63 7.24 -2.76 11.42
N ARG A 64 8.37 -2.04 11.26
CA ARG A 64 9.51 -2.13 12.20
C ARG A 64 9.16 -1.58 13.58
N VAL A 65 8.23 -0.63 13.61
CA VAL A 65 7.72 -0.07 14.86
C VAL A 65 6.63 -0.99 15.39
N ARG A 66 6.94 -1.73 16.47
CA ARG A 66 6.01 -2.70 17.08
C ARG A 66 4.62 -2.12 17.41
N SER A 67 4.54 -0.85 17.79
CA SER A 67 3.26 -0.20 18.09
C SER A 67 2.35 -0.04 16.86
N TYR A 68 2.89 -0.09 15.65
CA TYR A 68 2.11 0.04 14.41
C TYR A 68 1.61 -1.29 13.86
N LEU A 69 2.03 -2.44 14.40
CA LEU A 69 1.62 -3.75 13.89
C LEU A 69 0.09 -3.96 13.96
N GLY A 70 -0.52 -3.64 15.10
CA GLY A 70 -1.98 -3.76 15.26
C GLY A 70 -2.74 -2.80 14.35
N GLU A 71 -2.20 -1.61 14.10
CA GLU A 71 -2.81 -0.65 13.18
C GLU A 71 -2.64 -1.07 11.72
N ALA A 72 -1.49 -1.61 11.34
CA ALA A 72 -1.24 -2.13 10.01
C ALA A 72 -2.23 -3.25 9.66
N THR A 73 -2.49 -4.18 10.59
CA THR A 73 -3.52 -5.21 10.41
C THR A 73 -4.89 -4.57 10.15
N ARG A 74 -5.31 -3.60 10.97
CA ARG A 74 -6.60 -2.93 10.80
C ARG A 74 -6.70 -2.16 9.48
N VAL A 75 -5.60 -1.56 9.01
CA VAL A 75 -5.55 -0.92 7.70
C VAL A 75 -5.80 -1.96 6.61
N LEU A 76 -5.07 -3.08 6.63
CA LEU A 76 -5.23 -4.14 5.64
C LEU A 76 -6.66 -4.72 5.62
N GLU A 77 -7.25 -4.95 6.80
CA GLU A 77 -8.64 -5.39 6.94
C GLU A 77 -9.62 -4.40 6.29
N ARG A 78 -9.52 -3.11 6.63
CA ARG A 78 -10.38 -2.07 6.03
C ARG A 78 -10.23 -1.99 4.51
N LEU A 79 -9.00 -2.08 4.00
CA LEU A 79 -8.75 -2.04 2.56
C LEU A 79 -9.28 -3.28 1.84
N ALA A 80 -9.28 -4.44 2.50
CA ALA A 80 -9.82 -5.68 1.95
C ALA A 80 -11.36 -5.71 1.97
N GLU A 81 -11.99 -5.02 2.92
CA GLU A 81 -13.46 -4.94 3.05
C GLU A 81 -14.09 -3.90 2.11
N ASP A 82 -13.31 -2.99 1.54
CA ASP A 82 -13.80 -1.94 0.65
C ASP A 82 -13.92 -2.45 -0.81
N PRO A 83 -15.14 -2.60 -1.36
CA PRO A 83 -15.35 -3.13 -2.71
C PRO A 83 -14.88 -2.18 -3.83
N SER A 84 -14.55 -0.93 -3.52
CA SER A 84 -13.98 0.01 -4.48
C SER A 84 -12.47 -0.16 -4.65
N LYS A 85 -11.85 -1.05 -3.85
CA LYS A 85 -10.41 -1.24 -3.78
C LYS A 85 -10.05 -2.71 -4.05
N GLN A 86 -9.04 -2.91 -4.88
CA GLN A 86 -8.43 -4.22 -5.07
C GLN A 86 -7.11 -4.26 -4.31
N LEU A 87 -7.08 -5.00 -3.20
CA LEU A 87 -5.89 -5.16 -2.37
C LEU A 87 -5.10 -6.40 -2.76
N ALA A 88 -3.80 -6.22 -2.99
CA ALA A 88 -2.81 -7.30 -3.04
C ALA A 88 -1.74 -7.06 -1.98
N VAL A 89 -1.34 -8.11 -1.26
CA VAL A 89 -0.23 -8.06 -0.31
C VAL A 89 0.91 -8.91 -0.85
N LEU A 90 2.06 -8.28 -1.07
CA LEU A 90 3.28 -8.94 -1.51
C LEU A 90 4.27 -9.00 -0.34
N PHE A 91 4.62 -10.22 0.05
CA PHE A 91 5.65 -10.50 1.05
C PHE A 91 6.92 -11.00 0.36
N LEU A 92 8.07 -10.43 0.72
CA LEU A 92 9.38 -10.79 0.20
C LEU A 92 10.24 -11.44 1.29
N ASP A 93 10.83 -12.60 0.96
CA ASP A 93 11.74 -13.40 1.79
C ASP A 93 13.09 -13.57 1.08
#